data_AF-A0A0C1Y5I5-F1
#
_entry.id   AF-A0A0C1Y5I5-F1
#
_cell.length_a   1.000
_cell.length_b   1.000
_cell.length_c   1.000
_cell.angle_alpha   90.00
_cell.angle_beta   90.00
_cell.angle_gamma   90.00
#
_symmetry.space_group_name_H-M   'P 1'
#
loop_
_entity.id
_entity.type
_entity.pdbx_description
1 polymer ?
#
loop_
_entity_poly.entity_id
_entity_poly.type
_entity_poly.pdbx_seq_one_letter_code
_entity_poly.pdbx_strand_id
1 'polypeptide(L)'
;MTNTLSPTPITDHPLQPFIERLLNAEALLPDTEINLLEVVGILKSYGVVLDAYAVNLKYIADHQFLLLFPFFKYFNGDITFNKLLKHWWHDRINYEYAEYCMRTMLWHGGGGLDEYLDSEEFQQNCEQAIQAKLKGNIFMQTLHRLFPEFLPEQVRQSAYYSGLGQFWTVMSEMFLTLSDLYDQKRITSIPEVVAHIKDGLVAAASLPITYSVEIRGDRYDLLPESAGLTFLMDTAVPYVEAVFFRGTPFLGTVSYNAQVQQISPDQSRFDYGALYADPIPVGGAGIPPTLLMQDMRHFLPDYLADYYRQSLRGDADVRVQITQSFQKSMFCVTSAALQGLLPYAPKTEVPAEQAANQAFLASWMDRLMSSRLAVVQLAER
;
A
#
# COMPACT_ATOMS: atom_id res chain seq x y z
N MET A 1 -50.36 -34.64 5.88
CA MET A 1 -50.06 -33.20 5.79
C MET A 1 -48.56 -33.05 5.89
N THR A 2 -47.90 -32.95 4.74
CA THR A 2 -46.46 -32.70 4.63
C THR A 2 -46.24 -31.23 4.89
N ASN A 3 -45.67 -30.90 6.05
CA ASN A 3 -45.18 -29.55 6.35
C ASN A 3 -43.93 -29.30 5.53
N THR A 4 -44.09 -28.65 4.38
CA THR A 4 -42.99 -28.00 3.67
C THR A 4 -42.52 -26.84 4.54
N LEU A 5 -41.32 -26.97 5.11
CA LEU A 5 -40.61 -25.84 5.72
C LEU A 5 -40.49 -24.75 4.65
N SER A 6 -41.03 -23.57 4.94
CA SER A 6 -40.82 -22.39 4.11
C SER A 6 -39.32 -22.16 3.91
N PRO A 7 -38.87 -21.74 2.71
CA PRO A 7 -37.48 -21.38 2.51
C PRO A 7 -37.13 -20.26 3.49
N THR A 8 -36.06 -20.48 4.28
CA THR A 8 -35.44 -19.44 5.11
C THR A 8 -35.25 -18.21 4.24
N PRO A 9 -35.69 -17.00 4.65
CA PRO A 9 -35.40 -15.81 3.88
C PRO A 9 -33.87 -15.71 3.74
N ILE A 10 -33.41 -15.48 2.52
CA ILE A 10 -32.01 -15.11 2.27
C ILE A 10 -31.78 -13.88 3.13
N THR A 11 -31.10 -14.05 4.25
CA THR A 11 -30.71 -12.91 5.09
C THR A 11 -29.72 -12.11 4.27
N ASP A 12 -30.14 -10.92 3.83
CA ASP A 12 -29.26 -9.96 3.17
C ASP A 12 -27.98 -9.78 3.98
N HIS A 13 -26.85 -9.65 3.29
CA HIS A 13 -25.54 -9.48 3.91
C HIS A 13 -25.58 -8.27 4.88
N PRO A 14 -24.93 -8.31 6.07
CA PRO A 14 -24.98 -7.18 7.02
C PRO A 14 -24.52 -5.83 6.45
N LEU A 15 -23.63 -5.88 5.46
CA LEU A 15 -23.12 -4.73 4.69
C LEU A 15 -23.76 -4.61 3.29
N GLN A 16 -24.95 -5.17 3.07
CA GLN A 16 -25.68 -5.10 1.80
C GLN A 16 -25.80 -3.68 1.22
N PRO A 17 -26.04 -2.61 2.01
CA PRO A 17 -26.07 -1.25 1.45
C PRO A 17 -24.76 -0.83 0.78
N PHE A 18 -23.61 -1.32 1.24
CA PHE A 18 -22.32 -1.02 0.63
C PHE A 18 -22.07 -1.80 -0.66
N ILE A 19 -22.60 -3.02 -0.76
CA ILE A 19 -22.61 -3.81 -1.99
C ILE A 19 -23.39 -3.05 -3.06
N GLU A 20 -24.58 -2.57 -2.73
CA GLU A 20 -25.44 -1.81 -3.64
C GLU A 20 -24.78 -0.51 -4.12
N ARG A 21 -24.12 0.23 -3.21
CA ARG A 21 -23.31 1.40 -3.58
C ARG A 21 -22.26 1.06 -4.63
N LEU A 22 -21.45 0.03 -4.38
CA LEU A 22 -20.38 -0.37 -5.30
C LEU A 22 -20.93 -0.83 -6.66
N LEU A 23 -22.05 -1.57 -6.69
CA LEU A 23 -22.72 -1.97 -7.94
C LEU A 23 -23.25 -0.76 -8.74
N ASN A 24 -23.67 0.30 -8.04
CA ASN A 24 -24.10 1.56 -8.64
C ASN A 24 -22.95 2.52 -9.00
N ALA A 25 -21.70 2.05 -8.93
CA ALA A 25 -20.48 2.84 -9.13
C ALA A 25 -20.30 4.00 -8.12
N GLU A 26 -20.95 3.90 -6.95
CA GLU A 26 -20.73 4.78 -5.81
C GLU A 26 -19.57 4.26 -4.94
N ALA A 27 -19.15 5.06 -3.96
CA ALA A 27 -18.04 4.71 -3.09
C ALA A 27 -18.50 4.13 -1.74
N LEU A 28 -17.58 3.43 -1.07
CA LEU A 28 -17.73 3.06 0.33
C LEU A 28 -17.82 4.27 1.26
N LEU A 29 -17.15 5.38 0.91
CA LEU A 29 -17.20 6.65 1.63
C LEU A 29 -18.40 7.51 1.17
N PRO A 30 -19.16 8.15 2.06
CA PRO A 30 -20.23 9.05 1.67
C PRO A 30 -19.74 10.23 0.82
N ASP A 31 -20.51 10.58 -0.21
CA ASP A 31 -20.22 11.73 -1.07
C ASP A 31 -20.68 13.04 -0.40
N THR A 32 -19.72 13.74 0.20
CA THR A 32 -19.93 15.06 0.82
C THR A 32 -18.78 15.98 0.44
N GLU A 33 -19.02 17.29 0.42
CA GLU A 33 -17.98 18.29 0.10
C GLU A 33 -16.78 18.19 1.06
N ILE A 34 -17.03 17.90 2.33
CA ILE A 34 -15.99 17.73 3.36
C ILE A 34 -15.16 16.48 3.08
N ASN A 35 -15.80 15.33 2.86
CA ASN A 35 -15.08 14.10 2.53
C ASN A 35 -14.26 14.27 1.25
N LEU A 36 -14.80 14.97 0.25
CA LEU A 36 -14.07 15.26 -0.98
C LEU A 36 -12.83 16.12 -0.72
N LEU A 37 -12.98 17.22 0.03
CA LEU A 37 -11.87 18.10 0.42
C LEU A 37 -10.77 17.32 1.14
N GLU A 38 -11.14 16.49 2.11
CA GLU A 38 -10.20 15.67 2.87
C GLU A 38 -9.50 14.63 2.01
N VAL A 39 -10.25 13.87 1.21
CA VAL A 39 -9.71 12.79 0.38
C VAL A 39 -8.75 13.35 -0.67
N VAL A 40 -9.12 14.41 -1.38
CA VAL A 40 -8.22 15.00 -2.37
C VAL A 40 -7.01 15.62 -1.69
N GLY A 41 -7.22 16.38 -0.61
CA GLY A 41 -6.13 17.07 0.07
C GLY A 41 -5.10 16.12 0.68
N ILE A 42 -5.56 15.03 1.30
CA ILE A 42 -4.64 14.05 1.89
C ILE A 42 -3.93 13.25 0.80
N LEU A 43 -4.60 12.91 -0.31
CA LEU A 43 -3.96 12.23 -1.43
C LEU A 43 -2.92 13.11 -2.12
N LYS A 44 -3.10 14.43 -2.17
CA LYS A 44 -2.05 15.37 -2.63
C LYS A 44 -0.79 15.27 -1.76
N SER A 45 -0.95 15.39 -0.45
CA SER A 45 0.16 15.26 0.50
C SER A 45 0.83 13.89 0.41
N TYR A 46 0.02 12.82 0.38
CA TYR A 46 0.50 11.46 0.27
C TYR A 46 1.24 11.22 -1.05
N GLY A 47 0.76 11.78 -2.17
CA GLY A 47 1.41 11.68 -3.48
C GLY A 47 2.84 12.22 -3.45
N VAL A 48 3.07 13.37 -2.79
CA VAL A 48 4.42 13.93 -2.63
C VAL A 48 5.32 13.01 -1.79
N VAL A 49 4.81 12.47 -0.69
CA VAL A 49 5.57 11.56 0.16
C VAL A 49 5.87 10.24 -0.56
N LEU A 50 4.90 9.70 -1.31
CA LEU A 50 5.06 8.50 -2.11
C LEU A 50 6.10 8.66 -3.21
N ASP A 51 6.17 9.81 -3.87
CA ASP A 51 7.23 10.07 -4.86
C ASP A 51 8.62 9.96 -4.22
N ALA A 52 8.80 10.63 -3.08
CA ALA A 52 10.05 10.55 -2.33
C ALA A 52 10.38 9.11 -1.91
N TYR A 53 9.40 8.38 -1.37
CA TYR A 53 9.56 6.97 -1.00
C TYR A 53 9.93 6.11 -2.21
N ALA A 54 9.22 6.26 -3.33
CA ALA A 54 9.45 5.51 -4.57
C ALA A 54 10.88 5.70 -5.09
N VAL A 55 11.35 6.95 -5.15
CA VAL A 55 12.72 7.28 -5.53
C VAL A 55 13.72 6.62 -4.59
N ASN A 56 13.47 6.68 -3.27
CA ASN A 56 14.39 6.09 -2.32
C ASN A 56 14.43 4.56 -2.37
N LEU A 57 13.29 3.87 -2.49
CA LEU A 57 13.28 2.41 -2.56
C LEU A 57 14.01 1.89 -3.81
N LYS A 58 13.77 2.52 -4.98
CA LYS A 58 14.52 2.21 -6.21
C LYS A 58 16.02 2.46 -6.02
N TYR A 59 16.39 3.59 -5.40
CA TYR A 59 17.79 3.87 -5.08
C TYR A 59 18.43 2.81 -4.17
N ILE A 60 17.72 2.34 -3.15
CA ILE A 60 18.21 1.29 -2.25
C ILE A 60 18.46 0.00 -3.03
N ALA A 61 17.49 -0.42 -3.85
CA ALA A 61 17.62 -1.61 -4.68
C ALA A 61 18.85 -1.51 -5.60
N ASP A 62 18.94 -0.43 -6.38
CA ASP A 62 19.94 -0.28 -7.44
C ASP A 62 21.35 -0.04 -6.89
N HIS A 63 21.50 0.86 -5.92
CA HIS A 63 22.80 1.38 -5.49
C HIS A 63 23.30 0.81 -4.17
N GLN A 64 22.42 0.22 -3.35
CA GLN A 64 22.79 -0.43 -2.10
C GLN A 64 22.80 -1.96 -2.21
N PHE A 65 22.70 -2.49 -3.43
CA PHE A 65 22.70 -3.93 -3.72
C PHE A 65 23.88 -4.66 -3.06
N LEU A 66 23.54 -5.55 -2.11
CA LEU A 66 24.46 -6.38 -1.32
C LEU A 66 25.60 -5.59 -0.63
N LEU A 67 25.34 -4.33 -0.27
CA LEU A 67 26.24 -3.57 0.61
C LEU A 67 25.95 -3.95 2.07
N LEU A 68 26.97 -4.48 2.76
CA LEU A 68 26.82 -4.92 4.16
C LEU A 68 26.44 -3.80 5.13
N PHE A 69 26.97 -2.60 4.91
CA PHE A 69 26.79 -1.45 5.78
C PHE A 69 26.31 -0.23 4.98
N PRO A 70 25.01 -0.18 4.63
CA PRO A 70 24.46 0.86 3.77
C PRO A 70 24.13 2.13 4.58
N PHE A 71 25.16 2.75 5.18
CA PHE A 71 25.03 3.91 6.08
C PHE A 71 24.26 5.08 5.47
N PHE A 72 24.35 5.25 4.16
CA PHE A 72 23.77 6.38 3.43
C PHE A 72 22.58 5.98 2.55
N LYS A 73 21.91 4.85 2.85
CA LYS A 73 20.81 4.32 2.03
C LYS A 73 19.64 5.30 1.81
N TYR A 74 19.46 6.28 2.69
CA TYR A 74 18.42 7.29 2.60
C TYR A 74 18.85 8.61 1.93
N PHE A 75 20.07 8.68 1.41
CA PHE A 75 20.61 9.91 0.84
C PHE A 75 20.38 10.02 -0.67
N ASN A 76 19.87 8.98 -1.34
CA ASN A 76 19.64 8.96 -2.79
C ASN A 76 20.89 9.37 -3.59
N GLY A 77 22.08 8.97 -3.14
CA GLY A 77 23.37 9.30 -3.77
C GLY A 77 23.88 10.72 -3.51
N ASP A 78 23.05 11.59 -2.95
CA ASP A 78 23.37 12.97 -2.64
C ASP A 78 23.83 13.09 -1.18
N ILE A 79 25.13 12.87 -0.93
CA ILE A 79 25.74 12.96 0.40
C ILE A 79 26.38 14.34 0.57
N THR A 80 25.66 15.25 1.21
CA THR A 80 26.14 16.59 1.56
C THR A 80 26.13 16.81 3.07
N PHE A 81 27.01 17.69 3.55
CA PHE A 81 27.09 18.04 4.97
C PHE A 81 25.77 18.58 5.52
N ASN A 82 25.07 19.43 4.75
CA ASN A 82 23.75 19.96 5.12
C ASN A 82 22.72 18.83 5.31
N LYS A 83 22.63 17.91 4.33
CA LYS A 83 21.70 16.78 4.41
C LYS A 83 22.03 15.84 5.56
N LEU A 84 23.31 15.65 5.87
CA LEU A 84 23.76 14.88 7.02
C LEU A 84 23.28 15.50 8.35
N LEU A 85 23.44 16.82 8.52
CA LEU A 85 22.94 17.53 9.70
C LEU A 85 21.43 17.41 9.83
N LYS A 86 20.70 17.59 8.72
CA LYS A 86 19.24 17.38 8.68
C LYS A 86 18.83 15.98 9.12
N HIS A 87 19.54 14.96 8.63
CA HIS A 87 19.29 13.57 9.02
C HIS A 87 19.54 13.34 10.51
N TRP A 88 20.63 13.84 11.08
CA TRP A 88 20.92 13.72 12.51
C TRP A 88 19.92 14.47 13.39
N TRP A 89 19.34 15.56 12.89
CA TRP A 89 18.31 16.32 13.60
C TRP A 89 16.88 15.82 13.34
N HIS A 90 16.71 14.69 12.63
CA HIS A 90 15.41 14.17 12.20
C HIS A 90 14.57 15.16 11.34
N ASP A 91 15.21 16.12 10.68
CA ASP A 91 14.60 16.99 9.66
C ASP A 91 14.66 16.31 8.28
N ARG A 92 13.94 15.18 8.14
CA ARG A 92 13.96 14.33 6.95
C ARG A 92 12.62 13.61 6.77
N ILE A 93 12.42 13.12 5.56
CA ILE A 93 11.40 12.11 5.27
C ILE A 93 11.74 10.81 6.01
N ASN A 94 10.74 10.20 6.63
CA ASN A 94 10.85 8.97 7.40
C ASN A 94 10.75 7.73 6.50
N TYR A 95 11.77 7.52 5.66
CA TYR A 95 11.89 6.37 4.75
C TYR A 95 11.80 5.00 5.44
N GLU A 96 11.97 4.95 6.76
CA GLU A 96 11.71 3.75 7.57
C GLU A 96 10.29 3.21 7.37
N TYR A 97 9.30 4.08 7.15
CA TYR A 97 7.94 3.65 6.86
C TYR A 97 7.82 2.98 5.49
N ALA A 98 8.56 3.48 4.50
CA ALA A 98 8.64 2.88 3.18
C ALA A 98 9.17 1.44 3.26
N GLU A 99 10.25 1.24 4.02
CA GLU A 99 10.79 -0.10 4.26
C GLU A 99 9.89 -0.97 5.11
N TYR A 100 9.13 -0.39 6.06
CA TYR A 100 8.11 -1.11 6.83
C TYR A 100 7.05 -1.69 5.90
N CYS A 101 6.52 -0.91 4.95
CA CYS A 101 5.57 -1.42 3.95
C CYS A 101 6.20 -2.50 3.06
N MET A 102 7.42 -2.29 2.57
CA MET A 102 8.15 -3.28 1.78
C MET A 102 8.30 -4.61 2.55
N ARG A 103 8.77 -4.56 3.80
CA ARG A 103 8.93 -5.74 4.64
C ARG A 103 7.61 -6.42 4.97
N THR A 104 6.55 -5.63 5.10
CA THR A 104 5.19 -6.16 5.30
C THR A 104 4.75 -6.96 4.08
N MET A 105 4.98 -6.46 2.87
CA MET A 105 4.71 -7.21 1.63
C MET A 105 5.56 -8.47 1.55
N LEU A 106 6.87 -8.37 1.78
CA LEU A 106 7.78 -9.52 1.76
C LEU A 106 7.36 -10.61 2.76
N TRP A 107 6.87 -10.23 3.94
CA TRP A 107 6.49 -11.18 4.98
C TRP A 107 5.14 -11.86 4.73
N HIS A 108 4.15 -11.12 4.22
CA HIS A 108 2.84 -11.67 3.85
C HIS A 108 2.89 -12.45 2.54
N GLY A 109 3.83 -12.12 1.66
CA GLY A 109 4.02 -12.72 0.35
C GLY A 109 2.82 -12.54 -0.58
N GLY A 110 2.77 -13.39 -1.60
CA GLY A 110 1.67 -13.51 -2.55
C GLY A 110 1.77 -12.66 -3.82
N GLY A 111 0.95 -13.01 -4.80
CA GLY A 111 0.99 -12.45 -6.16
C GLY A 111 2.14 -13.02 -6.99
N GLY A 112 2.19 -12.67 -8.28
CA GLY A 112 3.16 -13.28 -9.19
C GLY A 112 4.61 -12.81 -8.95
N LEU A 113 4.82 -11.66 -8.30
CA LEU A 113 6.18 -11.26 -7.86
C LEU A 113 6.74 -12.29 -6.88
N ASP A 114 5.98 -12.65 -5.84
CA ASP A 114 6.44 -13.61 -4.84
C ASP A 114 6.65 -15.01 -5.43
N GLU A 115 5.73 -15.45 -6.29
CA GLU A 115 5.83 -16.72 -7.04
C GLU A 115 7.07 -16.75 -7.93
N TYR A 116 7.37 -15.66 -8.64
CA TYR A 116 8.58 -15.57 -9.47
C TYR A 116 9.86 -15.60 -8.62
N LEU A 117 9.86 -14.98 -7.45
CA LEU A 117 11.01 -14.98 -6.54
C LEU A 117 11.33 -16.37 -5.96
N ASP A 118 10.38 -17.31 -6.01
CA ASP A 118 10.60 -18.72 -5.66
C ASP A 118 11.07 -19.59 -6.84
N SER A 119 11.11 -19.03 -8.06
CA SER A 119 11.43 -19.79 -9.28
C SER A 119 12.92 -20.11 -9.42
N GLU A 120 13.22 -21.19 -10.16
CA GLU A 120 14.59 -21.53 -10.55
C GLU A 120 15.24 -20.44 -11.42
N GLU A 121 14.44 -19.74 -12.24
CA GLU A 121 14.91 -18.63 -13.08
C GLU A 121 15.45 -17.49 -12.22
N PHE A 122 14.68 -17.07 -11.20
CA PHE A 122 15.14 -16.04 -10.27
C PHE A 122 16.40 -16.47 -9.51
N GLN A 123 16.46 -17.72 -9.04
CA GLN A 123 17.64 -18.24 -8.35
C GLN A 123 18.89 -18.18 -9.23
N GLN A 124 18.78 -18.53 -10.51
CA GLN A 124 19.89 -18.45 -11.47
C GLN A 124 20.34 -17.00 -11.71
N ASN A 125 19.40 -16.09 -11.93
CA ASN A 125 19.68 -14.66 -12.14
C ASN A 125 20.34 -14.03 -10.89
N CYS A 126 19.81 -14.38 -9.72
CA CYS A 126 20.34 -13.97 -8.43
C CYS A 126 21.78 -14.46 -8.21
N GLU A 127 22.07 -15.73 -8.47
CA GLU A 127 23.41 -16.29 -8.30
C GLU A 127 24.43 -15.61 -9.23
N GLN A 128 24.05 -15.32 -10.49
CA GLN A 128 24.91 -14.59 -11.42
C GLN A 128 25.28 -13.20 -10.88
N ALA A 129 24.29 -12.44 -10.39
CA ALA A 129 24.50 -11.12 -9.80
C ALA A 129 25.35 -11.17 -8.52
N ILE A 130 25.12 -12.16 -7.65
CA ILE A 130 25.90 -12.38 -6.43
C ILE A 130 27.37 -12.65 -6.78
N GLN A 131 27.63 -13.62 -7.67
CA GLN A 131 29.01 -13.96 -8.05
C GLN A 131 29.75 -12.77 -8.67
N ALA A 132 29.06 -11.98 -9.50
CA ALA A 132 29.59 -10.75 -10.06
C ALA A 132 29.95 -9.72 -8.96
N LYS A 133 29.04 -9.50 -8.00
CA LYS A 133 29.24 -8.56 -6.89
C LYS A 133 30.42 -8.97 -6.02
N LEU A 134 30.50 -10.26 -5.70
CA LEU A 134 31.51 -10.82 -4.79
C LEU A 134 32.88 -11.06 -5.45
N LYS A 135 33.02 -10.87 -6.77
CA LYS A 135 34.27 -11.13 -7.50
C LYS A 135 35.49 -10.45 -6.85
N GLY A 136 36.41 -11.24 -6.30
CA GLY A 136 37.62 -10.73 -5.63
C GLY A 136 37.46 -10.42 -4.14
N ASN A 137 36.28 -10.61 -3.56
CA ASN A 137 36.05 -10.57 -2.12
C ASN A 137 35.98 -12.00 -1.55
N ILE A 138 37.14 -12.57 -1.22
CA ILE A 138 37.27 -13.97 -0.76
C ILE A 138 36.45 -14.24 0.50
N PHE A 139 36.40 -13.28 1.42
CA PHE A 139 35.61 -13.40 2.66
C PHE A 139 34.13 -13.58 2.35
N MET A 140 33.56 -12.71 1.52
CA MET A 140 32.14 -12.80 1.17
C MET A 140 31.82 -14.02 0.30
N GLN A 141 32.72 -14.43 -0.59
CA GLN A 141 32.55 -15.68 -1.35
C GLN A 141 32.51 -16.90 -0.42
N THR A 142 33.37 -16.91 0.62
CA THR A 142 33.37 -17.98 1.63
C THR A 142 32.09 -17.95 2.45
N LEU A 143 31.62 -16.76 2.86
CA LEU A 143 30.35 -16.60 3.56
C LEU A 143 29.18 -17.15 2.72
N HIS A 144 29.09 -16.76 1.45
CA HIS A 144 28.06 -17.25 0.52
C HIS A 144 28.11 -18.77 0.37
N ARG A 145 29.30 -19.36 0.25
CA ARG A 145 29.44 -20.82 0.16
C ARG A 145 29.00 -21.56 1.43
N LEU A 146 29.21 -20.97 2.61
CA LEU A 146 28.80 -21.57 3.89
C LEU A 146 27.31 -21.35 4.18
N PHE A 147 26.74 -20.24 3.71
CA PHE A 147 25.36 -19.83 3.92
C PHE A 147 24.71 -19.44 2.59
N PRO A 148 24.46 -20.42 1.69
CA PRO A 148 24.02 -20.15 0.31
C PRO A 148 22.71 -19.38 0.22
N GLU A 149 21.82 -19.52 1.20
CA GLU A 149 20.52 -18.84 1.23
C GLU A 149 20.59 -17.39 1.73
N PHE A 150 21.69 -16.98 2.39
CA PHE A 150 21.74 -15.67 3.04
C PHE A 150 21.67 -14.50 2.04
N LEU A 151 22.47 -14.54 0.97
CA LEU A 151 22.50 -13.47 -0.02
C LEU A 151 21.28 -13.49 -0.96
N PRO A 152 20.78 -14.65 -1.43
CA PRO A 152 19.52 -14.71 -2.18
C PRO A 152 18.36 -14.04 -1.47
N GLU A 153 18.21 -14.20 -0.15
CA GLU A 153 17.19 -13.49 0.62
C GLU A 153 17.38 -11.96 0.61
N GLN A 154 18.62 -11.47 0.61
CA GLN A 154 18.89 -10.03 0.45
C GLN A 154 18.56 -9.54 -0.97
N VAL A 155 18.76 -10.38 -2.00
CA VAL A 155 18.36 -10.08 -3.37
C VAL A 155 16.83 -10.07 -3.49
N ARG A 156 16.13 -11.01 -2.84
CA ARG A 156 14.66 -11.04 -2.74
C ARG A 156 14.15 -9.73 -2.13
N GLN A 157 14.73 -9.28 -1.03
CA GLN A 157 14.40 -7.99 -0.42
C GLN A 157 14.64 -6.81 -1.39
N SER A 158 15.71 -6.87 -2.19
CA SER A 158 16.00 -5.84 -3.21
C SER A 158 14.97 -5.81 -4.34
N ALA A 159 14.46 -6.96 -4.75
CA ALA A 159 13.37 -7.05 -5.72
C ALA A 159 12.08 -6.42 -5.18
N TYR A 160 11.73 -6.67 -3.91
CA TYR A 160 10.59 -6.02 -3.26
C TYR A 160 10.78 -4.50 -3.10
N TYR A 161 11.98 -4.01 -2.82
CA TYR A 161 12.27 -2.57 -2.85
C TYR A 161 11.97 -1.96 -4.23
N SER A 162 12.48 -2.58 -5.30
CA SER A 162 12.25 -2.09 -6.66
C SER A 162 10.78 -2.17 -7.07
N GLY A 163 10.12 -3.31 -6.84
CA GLY A 163 8.71 -3.51 -7.18
C GLY A 163 7.78 -2.53 -6.47
N LEU A 164 7.97 -2.32 -5.15
CA LEU A 164 7.19 -1.34 -4.40
C LEU A 164 7.48 0.10 -4.86
N GLY A 165 8.75 0.42 -5.16
CA GLY A 165 9.11 1.73 -5.68
C GLY A 165 8.48 2.03 -7.05
N GLN A 166 8.39 1.02 -7.93
CA GLN A 166 7.69 1.15 -9.21
C GLN A 166 6.19 1.33 -9.01
N PHE A 167 5.56 0.54 -8.15
CA PHE A 167 4.15 0.68 -7.78
C PHE A 167 3.84 2.10 -7.29
N TRP A 168 4.62 2.63 -6.34
CA TRP A 168 4.40 3.97 -5.79
C TRP A 168 4.69 5.11 -6.76
N THR A 169 5.52 4.89 -7.79
CA THR A 169 5.70 5.88 -8.86
C THR A 169 4.36 6.14 -9.57
N VAL A 170 3.66 5.06 -9.94
CA VAL A 170 2.33 5.16 -10.60
C VAL A 170 1.29 5.77 -9.65
N MET A 171 1.24 5.30 -8.40
CA MET A 171 0.26 5.79 -7.43
C MET A 171 0.46 7.27 -7.09
N SER A 172 1.71 7.71 -6.95
CA SER A 172 2.04 9.13 -6.71
C SER A 172 1.52 10.01 -7.85
N GLU A 173 1.85 9.69 -9.10
CA GLU A 173 1.41 10.45 -10.26
C GLU A 173 -0.12 10.53 -10.34
N MET A 174 -0.80 9.40 -10.08
CA MET A 174 -2.26 9.32 -10.06
C MET A 174 -2.88 10.26 -9.03
N PHE A 175 -2.34 10.30 -7.80
CA PHE A 175 -2.85 11.15 -6.72
C PHE A 175 -2.52 12.64 -6.92
N LEU A 176 -1.33 12.94 -7.43
CA LEU A 176 -0.96 14.32 -7.75
C LEU A 176 -1.85 14.88 -8.87
N THR A 177 -2.11 14.08 -9.90
CA THR A 177 -3.02 14.44 -11.00
C THR A 177 -4.45 14.63 -10.50
N LEU A 178 -4.94 13.77 -9.60
CA LEU A 178 -6.26 13.92 -8.98
C LEU A 178 -6.43 15.28 -8.31
N SER A 179 -5.42 15.71 -7.54
CA SER A 179 -5.41 17.03 -6.90
C SER A 179 -5.43 18.15 -7.92
N ASP A 180 -4.64 18.06 -8.99
CA ASP A 180 -4.59 19.12 -10.00
C ASP A 180 -5.94 19.24 -10.75
N LEU A 181 -6.64 18.12 -10.97
CA LEU A 181 -7.99 18.10 -11.53
C LEU A 181 -9.04 18.69 -10.59
N TYR A 182 -8.93 18.44 -9.29
CA TYR A 182 -9.78 19.06 -8.28
C TYR A 182 -9.57 20.57 -8.21
N ASP A 183 -8.33 21.05 -8.24
CA ASP A 183 -8.02 22.49 -8.26
C ASP A 183 -8.59 23.18 -9.51
N GLN A 184 -8.66 22.45 -10.63
CA GLN A 184 -9.31 22.87 -11.88
C GLN A 184 -10.84 22.73 -11.85
N LYS A 185 -11.44 22.29 -10.74
CA LYS A 185 -12.88 22.02 -10.59
C LYS A 185 -13.42 20.94 -11.53
N ARG A 186 -12.56 20.00 -11.94
CA ARG A 186 -12.92 18.85 -12.80
C ARG A 186 -13.25 17.59 -12.01
N ILE A 187 -12.90 17.55 -10.73
CA ILE A 187 -13.34 16.55 -9.76
C ILE A 187 -14.16 17.30 -8.72
N THR A 188 -15.41 16.89 -8.55
CA THR A 188 -16.44 17.58 -7.76
C THR A 188 -17.21 16.64 -6.83
N SER A 189 -16.92 15.34 -6.86
CA SER A 189 -17.58 14.33 -6.05
C SER A 189 -16.66 13.14 -5.73
N ILE A 190 -16.99 12.38 -4.67
CA ILE A 190 -16.27 11.16 -4.30
C ILE A 190 -16.36 10.06 -5.39
N PRO A 191 -17.51 9.82 -6.06
CA PRO A 191 -17.55 8.89 -7.20
C PRO A 191 -16.58 9.26 -8.32
N GLU A 192 -16.37 10.55 -8.60
CA GLU A 192 -15.37 10.99 -9.59
C GLU A 192 -13.93 10.72 -9.13
N VAL A 193 -13.63 10.86 -7.83
CA VAL A 193 -12.35 10.43 -7.26
C VAL A 193 -12.14 8.92 -7.47
N VAL A 194 -13.15 8.11 -7.17
CA VAL A 194 -13.10 6.65 -7.34
C VAL A 194 -12.91 6.27 -8.81
N ALA A 195 -13.63 6.94 -9.72
CA ALA A 195 -13.50 6.73 -11.16
C ALA A 195 -12.08 7.06 -11.65
N HIS A 196 -11.53 8.20 -11.25
CA HIS A 196 -10.15 8.59 -11.61
C HIS A 196 -9.12 7.55 -11.16
N ILE A 197 -9.23 7.07 -9.91
CA ILE A 197 -8.31 6.06 -9.37
C ILE A 197 -8.47 4.74 -10.14
N LYS A 198 -9.71 4.30 -10.38
CA LYS A 198 -9.99 3.06 -11.12
C LYS A 198 -9.42 3.13 -12.54
N ASP A 199 -9.68 4.21 -13.25
CA ASP A 199 -9.20 4.40 -14.63
C ASP A 199 -7.67 4.44 -14.68
N GLY A 200 -7.04 5.08 -13.69
CA GLY A 200 -5.58 5.06 -13.52
C GLY A 200 -5.01 3.66 -13.27
N LEU A 201 -5.64 2.87 -12.39
CA LEU A 201 -5.23 1.48 -12.11
C LEU A 201 -5.37 0.59 -13.36
N VAL A 202 -6.46 0.76 -14.12
CA VAL A 202 -6.69 0.02 -15.37
C VAL A 202 -5.67 0.42 -16.44
N ALA A 203 -5.40 1.73 -16.60
CA ALA A 203 -4.43 2.23 -17.58
C ALA A 203 -3.00 1.75 -17.28
N ALA A 204 -2.66 1.63 -15.99
CA ALA A 204 -1.38 1.14 -15.55
C ALA A 204 -1.29 -0.39 -15.49
N ALA A 205 -2.39 -1.13 -15.67
CA ALA A 205 -2.49 -2.51 -15.23
C ALA A 205 -1.41 -3.44 -15.81
N SER A 206 -1.08 -3.24 -17.09
CA SER A 206 -0.10 -4.03 -17.84
C SER A 206 1.30 -3.41 -17.87
N LEU A 207 1.57 -2.34 -17.10
CA LEU A 207 2.92 -1.78 -17.03
C LEU A 207 3.87 -2.84 -16.48
N PRO A 208 4.99 -3.12 -17.17
CA PRO A 208 5.90 -4.17 -16.73
C PRO A 208 6.63 -3.76 -15.45
N ILE A 209 6.81 -4.73 -14.55
CA ILE A 209 7.64 -4.57 -13.35
C ILE A 209 8.97 -5.25 -13.61
N THR A 210 10.01 -4.44 -13.79
CA THR A 210 11.36 -4.94 -14.13
C THR A 210 12.41 -4.37 -13.21
N TYR A 211 13.49 -5.12 -13.00
CA TYR A 211 14.56 -4.72 -12.09
C TYR A 211 15.88 -5.34 -12.52
N SER A 212 16.89 -4.50 -12.64
CA SER A 212 18.24 -4.89 -12.99
C SER A 212 19.23 -4.12 -12.15
N VAL A 213 20.36 -4.74 -11.82
CA VAL A 213 21.45 -4.08 -11.10
C VAL A 213 22.68 -3.95 -11.99
N GLU A 214 23.34 -2.80 -11.90
CA GLU A 214 24.63 -2.59 -12.54
C GLU A 214 25.77 -2.96 -11.59
N ILE A 215 26.61 -3.90 -12.01
CA ILE A 215 27.75 -4.39 -11.24
C ILE A 215 28.99 -4.30 -12.12
N ARG A 216 29.87 -3.35 -11.80
CA ARG A 216 31.16 -3.13 -12.52
C ARG A 216 31.00 -2.83 -14.01
N GLY A 217 29.90 -2.20 -14.40
CA GLY A 217 29.59 -1.84 -15.79
C GLY A 217 28.81 -2.90 -16.56
N ASP A 218 28.62 -4.09 -15.98
CA ASP A 218 27.75 -5.13 -16.53
C ASP A 218 26.36 -5.06 -15.87
N ARG A 219 25.31 -5.32 -16.66
CA ARG A 219 23.91 -5.31 -16.21
C ARG A 219 23.45 -6.74 -15.91
N TYR A 220 22.78 -6.93 -14.78
CA TYR A 220 22.20 -8.19 -14.35
C TYR A 220 20.70 -8.01 -14.11
N ASP A 221 19.87 -8.63 -14.95
CA ASP A 221 18.41 -8.55 -14.83
C ASP A 221 17.91 -9.55 -13.78
N LEU A 222 17.33 -9.04 -12.69
CA LEU A 222 16.81 -9.84 -11.58
C LEU A 222 15.30 -10.11 -11.75
N LEU A 223 14.56 -9.09 -12.18
CA LEU A 223 13.19 -9.20 -12.67
C LEU A 223 13.21 -8.85 -14.17
N PRO A 224 13.47 -9.82 -15.06
CA PRO A 224 13.51 -9.59 -16.50
C PRO A 224 12.09 -9.41 -17.05
N GLU A 225 11.95 -8.73 -18.20
CA GLU A 225 10.66 -8.56 -18.87
C GLU A 225 10.04 -9.91 -19.29
N SER A 226 10.88 -10.93 -19.55
CA SER A 226 10.43 -12.30 -19.85
C SER A 226 9.66 -12.97 -18.71
N ALA A 227 9.82 -12.51 -17.46
CA ALA A 227 9.06 -13.00 -16.32
C ALA A 227 7.57 -12.59 -16.39
N GLY A 228 7.22 -11.62 -17.25
CA GLY A 228 5.84 -11.21 -17.47
C GLY A 228 5.17 -10.52 -16.27
N LEU A 229 5.96 -10.01 -15.32
CA LEU A 229 5.45 -9.30 -14.15
C LEU A 229 4.87 -7.94 -14.54
N THR A 230 3.71 -7.62 -13.97
CA THR A 230 2.88 -6.47 -14.28
C THR A 230 2.47 -5.69 -13.03
N PHE A 231 2.19 -4.40 -13.20
CA PHE A 231 1.82 -3.50 -12.12
C PHE A 231 0.63 -4.02 -11.30
N LEU A 232 -0.49 -4.37 -11.94
CA LEU A 232 -1.73 -4.64 -11.20
C LEU A 232 -1.63 -5.95 -10.40
N MET A 233 -1.33 -7.06 -11.07
CA MET A 233 -1.40 -8.39 -10.46
C MET A 233 -0.22 -8.67 -9.54
N ASP A 234 0.96 -8.12 -9.83
CA ASP A 234 2.20 -8.53 -9.18
C ASP A 234 2.67 -7.54 -8.12
N THR A 235 2.15 -6.31 -8.12
CA THR A 235 2.50 -5.31 -7.09
C THR A 235 1.29 -4.63 -6.45
N ALA A 236 0.28 -4.21 -7.20
CA ALA A 236 -0.84 -3.46 -6.66
C ALA A 236 -1.78 -4.32 -5.80
N VAL A 237 -2.25 -5.46 -6.31
CA VAL A 237 -3.12 -6.38 -5.56
C VAL A 237 -2.42 -6.90 -4.29
N PRO A 238 -1.16 -7.41 -4.35
CA PRO A 238 -0.43 -7.81 -3.14
C PRO A 238 -0.22 -6.65 -2.15
N TYR A 239 0.02 -5.43 -2.64
CA TYR A 239 0.15 -4.26 -1.77
C TYR A 239 -1.14 -3.96 -1.00
N VAL A 240 -2.30 -3.97 -1.68
CA VAL A 240 -3.60 -3.77 -1.01
C VAL A 240 -3.81 -4.85 0.05
N GLU A 241 -3.55 -6.12 -0.28
CA GLU A 241 -3.70 -7.24 0.65
C GLU A 241 -2.79 -7.06 1.89
N ALA A 242 -1.50 -6.80 1.68
CA ALA A 242 -0.50 -6.73 2.74
C ALA A 242 -0.61 -5.45 3.59
N VAL A 243 -0.89 -4.29 2.99
CA VAL A 243 -0.80 -2.98 3.65
C VAL A 243 -2.16 -2.43 4.06
N PHE A 244 -3.21 -2.63 3.24
CA PHE A 244 -4.53 -2.05 3.54
C PHE A 244 -5.37 -2.98 4.41
N PHE A 245 -5.30 -4.29 4.14
CA PHE A 245 -6.03 -5.29 4.90
C PHE A 245 -5.21 -5.79 6.10
N ARG A 246 -4.13 -6.52 5.83
CA ARG A 246 -3.43 -7.26 6.88
C ARG A 246 -2.64 -6.37 7.82
N GLY A 247 -1.72 -5.57 7.27
CA GLY A 247 -0.75 -4.81 8.04
C GLY A 247 0.13 -5.70 8.92
N THR A 248 0.82 -5.09 9.88
CA THR A 248 1.47 -5.83 10.97
C THR A 248 0.85 -5.40 12.30
N PRO A 249 0.80 -6.29 13.30
CA PRO A 249 0.27 -5.94 14.60
C PRO A 249 1.10 -4.81 15.21
N PHE A 250 0.47 -3.75 15.71
CA PHE A 250 1.24 -2.63 16.25
C PHE A 250 1.70 -2.94 17.66
N LEU A 251 3.01 -2.85 17.88
CA LEU A 251 3.66 -3.09 19.19
C LEU A 251 3.04 -2.23 20.31
N GLY A 252 2.50 -1.05 19.97
CA GLY A 252 1.85 -0.15 20.92
C GLY A 252 0.37 -0.44 21.21
N THR A 253 -0.30 -1.34 20.46
CA THR A 253 -1.74 -1.59 20.62
C THR A 253 -2.10 -3.03 20.97
N VAL A 254 -1.22 -3.99 20.67
CA VAL A 254 -1.47 -5.41 20.96
C VAL A 254 -0.30 -6.10 21.66
N SER A 255 -0.63 -7.13 22.42
CA SER A 255 0.33 -7.98 23.10
C SER A 255 0.77 -9.15 22.22
N TYR A 256 2.09 -9.26 22.03
CA TYR A 256 2.74 -10.40 21.35
C TYR A 256 2.91 -11.63 22.25
N ASN A 257 2.45 -11.58 23.50
CA ASN A 257 2.43 -12.75 24.37
C ASN A 257 1.50 -13.84 23.79
N ALA A 258 2.09 -14.95 23.35
CA ALA A 258 1.39 -16.08 22.75
C ALA A 258 0.31 -16.70 23.65
N GLN A 259 0.39 -16.53 24.98
CA GLN A 259 -0.63 -17.02 25.91
C GLN A 259 -1.93 -16.22 25.86
N VAL A 260 -1.85 -14.93 25.48
CA VAL A 260 -3.01 -14.02 25.45
C VAL A 260 -3.76 -14.13 24.13
N GLN A 261 -3.12 -14.65 23.07
CA GLN A 261 -3.72 -14.89 21.76
C GLN A 261 -4.43 -13.66 21.15
N GLN A 262 -3.90 -12.45 21.40
CA GLN A 262 -4.42 -11.21 20.78
C GLN A 262 -4.07 -11.09 19.29
N ILE A 263 -3.03 -11.79 18.86
CA ILE A 263 -2.60 -11.84 17.47
C ILE A 263 -2.93 -13.24 16.96
N SER A 264 -3.65 -13.31 15.85
CA SER A 264 -3.94 -14.57 15.18
C SER A 264 -2.63 -15.29 14.79
N PRO A 265 -2.51 -16.61 14.92
CA PRO A 265 -1.39 -17.35 14.32
C PRO A 265 -1.51 -17.44 12.79
N ASP A 266 -2.72 -17.24 12.26
CA ASP A 266 -3.02 -17.23 10.83
C ASP A 266 -2.98 -15.79 10.30
N GLN A 267 -2.02 -15.52 9.40
CA GLN A 267 -1.80 -14.20 8.80
C GLN A 267 -2.99 -13.72 7.96
N SER A 268 -3.79 -14.62 7.39
CA SER A 268 -4.95 -14.24 6.58
C SER A 268 -6.05 -13.52 7.37
N ARG A 269 -6.00 -13.64 8.71
CA ARG A 269 -6.93 -13.03 9.66
C ARG A 269 -6.40 -11.75 10.30
N PHE A 270 -5.35 -11.16 9.74
CA PHE A 270 -4.77 -9.94 10.27
C PHE A 270 -5.64 -8.75 9.85
N ASP A 271 -5.97 -7.91 10.83
CA ASP A 271 -6.83 -6.74 10.69
C ASP A 271 -6.09 -5.50 11.25
N TYR A 272 -4.85 -5.28 10.80
CA TYR A 272 -4.00 -4.17 11.27
C TYR A 272 -3.63 -3.18 10.17
N GLY A 273 -4.12 -3.40 8.95
CA GLY A 273 -3.88 -2.51 7.81
C GLY A 273 -4.61 -1.19 7.92
N ALA A 274 -4.40 -0.32 6.93
CA ALA A 274 -4.92 1.05 6.91
C ALA A 274 -6.46 1.14 7.08
N LEU A 275 -7.21 0.13 6.63
CA LEU A 275 -8.68 0.10 6.73
C LEU A 275 -9.19 -0.25 8.14
N TYR A 276 -8.33 -0.78 9.01
CA TYR A 276 -8.69 -1.29 10.35
C TYR A 276 -8.05 -0.46 11.47
N ALA A 277 -6.89 0.12 11.20
CA ALA A 277 -6.09 0.88 12.15
C ALA A 277 -6.91 1.94 12.90
N ASP A 278 -6.69 2.03 14.22
CA ASP A 278 -7.20 3.12 15.04
C ASP A 278 -6.38 4.39 14.79
N PRO A 279 -7.00 5.53 14.43
CA PRO A 279 -6.28 6.78 14.24
C PRO A 279 -5.82 7.43 15.55
N ILE A 280 -6.47 7.13 16.68
CA ILE A 280 -6.23 7.84 17.96
C ILE A 280 -4.81 7.63 18.51
N PRO A 281 -4.21 6.42 18.48
CA PRO A 281 -2.87 6.20 19.02
C PRO A 281 -1.73 6.84 18.21
N VAL A 282 -2.00 7.42 17.05
CA VAL A 282 -0.96 8.01 16.19
C VAL A 282 -0.21 9.13 16.91
N GLY A 283 1.13 9.09 16.81
CA GLY A 283 2.02 9.93 17.62
C GLY A 283 2.51 9.26 18.90
N GLY A 284 1.91 8.11 19.29
CA GLY A 284 2.38 7.27 20.38
C GLY A 284 3.55 6.35 19.99
N ALA A 285 4.25 5.83 21.01
CA ALA A 285 5.31 4.85 20.81
C ALA A 285 4.75 3.51 20.30
N GLY A 286 5.49 2.86 19.39
CA GLY A 286 5.10 1.54 18.85
C GLY A 286 3.97 1.58 17.81
N ILE A 287 3.69 2.74 17.22
CA ILE A 287 2.66 2.94 16.19
C ILE A 287 3.32 3.33 14.85
N PRO A 288 3.63 2.36 13.96
CA PRO A 288 4.39 2.60 12.72
C PRO A 288 3.80 3.67 11.79
N PRO A 289 2.47 3.76 11.56
CA PRO A 289 1.87 4.78 10.69
C PRO A 289 2.22 6.23 11.07
N THR A 290 2.61 6.48 12.33
CA THR A 290 3.05 7.81 12.79
C THR A 290 4.10 8.43 11.89
N LEU A 291 5.03 7.63 11.35
CA LEU A 291 6.09 8.10 10.47
C LEU A 291 5.52 8.72 9.18
N LEU A 292 4.58 8.03 8.54
CA LEU A 292 3.88 8.54 7.35
C LEU A 292 3.05 9.79 7.68
N MET A 293 2.30 9.76 8.79
CA MET A 293 1.45 10.91 9.16
C MET A 293 2.29 12.15 9.48
N GLN A 294 3.49 11.95 10.04
CA GLN A 294 4.46 13.02 10.27
C GLN A 294 5.01 13.56 8.95
N ASP A 295 5.36 12.70 7.99
CA ASP A 295 5.82 13.14 6.66
C ASP A 295 4.72 13.92 5.93
N MET A 296 3.50 13.39 5.87
CA MET A 296 2.36 14.03 5.20
C MET A 296 1.98 15.38 5.84
N ARG A 297 2.25 15.58 7.13
CA ARG A 297 2.01 16.88 7.79
C ARG A 297 2.77 18.01 7.11
N HIS A 298 3.94 17.75 6.54
CA HIS A 298 4.78 18.76 5.89
C HIS A 298 4.30 19.17 4.50
N PHE A 299 3.39 18.40 3.89
CA PHE A 299 2.93 18.59 2.51
C PHE A 299 1.41 18.74 2.41
N LEU A 300 0.74 19.12 3.52
CA LEU A 300 -0.68 19.42 3.48
C LEU A 300 -0.96 20.65 2.59
N PRO A 301 -1.95 20.60 1.70
CA PRO A 301 -2.41 21.79 1.00
C PRO A 301 -3.09 22.75 1.98
N ASP A 302 -3.00 24.05 1.70
CA ASP A 302 -3.45 25.11 2.60
C ASP A 302 -4.91 24.93 3.03
N TYR A 303 -5.80 24.56 2.11
CA TYR A 303 -7.23 24.36 2.41
C TYR A 303 -7.47 23.24 3.42
N LEU A 304 -6.67 22.17 3.39
CA LEU A 304 -6.81 21.05 4.32
C LEU A 304 -6.18 21.39 5.67
N ALA A 305 -5.04 22.07 5.68
CA ALA A 305 -4.43 22.58 6.91
C ALA A 305 -5.36 23.57 7.63
N ASP A 306 -6.02 24.46 6.87
CA ASP A 306 -6.99 25.42 7.41
C ASP A 306 -8.25 24.73 7.93
N TYR A 307 -8.71 23.68 7.25
CA TYR A 307 -9.80 22.83 7.74
C TYR A 307 -9.45 22.20 9.09
N TYR A 308 -8.29 21.54 9.18
CA TYR A 308 -7.85 20.91 10.43
C TYR A 308 -7.66 21.88 11.58
N ARG A 309 -7.23 23.12 11.30
CA ARG A 309 -7.06 24.16 12.33
C ARG A 309 -8.37 24.60 12.97
N GLN A 310 -9.50 24.41 12.27
CA GLN A 310 -10.83 24.74 12.78
C GLN A 310 -11.41 23.66 13.71
N SER A 311 -10.76 22.50 13.82
CA SER A 311 -11.19 21.43 14.72
C SER A 311 -10.98 21.81 16.20
N LEU A 312 -11.56 21.00 17.11
CA LEU A 312 -11.50 21.23 18.56
C LEU A 312 -10.07 21.35 19.13
N ARG A 313 -9.10 20.70 18.49
CA ARG A 313 -7.70 20.66 18.95
C ARG A 313 -6.73 21.34 17.98
N GLY A 314 -7.23 21.84 16.84
CA GLY A 314 -6.45 22.54 15.83
C GLY A 314 -5.20 21.76 15.44
N ASP A 315 -4.03 22.42 15.48
CA ASP A 315 -2.77 21.79 15.08
C ASP A 315 -2.25 20.72 16.08
N ALA A 316 -2.81 20.63 17.29
CA ALA A 316 -2.28 19.77 18.35
C ALA A 316 -2.47 18.27 18.07
N ASP A 317 -3.53 17.89 17.37
CA ASP A 317 -3.82 16.51 16.97
C ASP A 317 -3.83 16.32 15.45
N VAL A 318 -3.13 17.20 14.72
CA VAL A 318 -3.10 17.17 13.24
C VAL A 318 -2.74 15.79 12.67
N ARG A 319 -1.87 15.01 13.33
CA ARG A 319 -1.54 13.64 12.87
C ARG A 319 -2.73 12.69 12.97
N VAL A 320 -3.60 12.85 13.97
CA VAL A 320 -4.84 12.05 14.09
C VAL A 320 -5.80 12.44 12.96
N GLN A 321 -5.96 13.74 12.70
CA GLN A 321 -6.80 14.25 11.61
C GLN A 321 -6.32 13.77 10.24
N ILE A 322 -5.01 13.87 9.97
CA ILE A 322 -4.34 13.29 8.79
C ILE A 322 -4.65 11.79 8.66
N THR A 323 -4.59 11.04 9.77
CA THR A 323 -4.87 9.59 9.73
C THR A 323 -6.32 9.30 9.38
N GLN A 324 -7.26 10.09 9.88
CA GLN A 324 -8.69 9.95 9.57
C GLN A 324 -8.97 10.23 8.09
N SER A 325 -8.48 11.35 7.55
CA SER A 325 -8.64 11.66 6.12
C SER A 325 -7.92 10.64 5.25
N PHE A 326 -6.73 10.18 5.65
CA PHE A 326 -6.00 9.12 4.96
C PHE A 326 -6.84 7.84 4.91
N GLN A 327 -7.41 7.41 6.03
CA GLN A 327 -8.28 6.23 6.07
C GLN A 327 -9.52 6.37 5.17
N LYS A 328 -10.17 7.55 5.15
CA LYS A 328 -11.25 7.85 4.20
C LYS A 328 -10.80 7.67 2.75
N SER A 329 -9.63 8.20 2.40
CA SER A 329 -9.07 8.04 1.05
C SER A 329 -8.76 6.58 0.70
N MET A 330 -8.30 5.77 1.67
CA MET A 330 -8.06 4.35 1.44
C MET A 330 -9.36 3.59 1.15
N PHE A 331 -10.50 3.96 1.76
CA PHE A 331 -11.81 3.41 1.37
C PHE A 331 -12.22 3.80 -0.06
N CYS A 332 -11.84 4.98 -0.54
CA CYS A 332 -12.04 5.36 -1.95
C CYS A 332 -11.15 4.51 -2.88
N VAL A 333 -9.87 4.32 -2.55
CA VAL A 333 -8.96 3.45 -3.33
C VAL A 333 -9.46 2.00 -3.35
N THR A 334 -9.93 1.47 -2.21
CA THR A 334 -10.56 0.15 -2.14
C THR A 334 -11.83 0.07 -2.98
N SER A 335 -12.66 1.12 -2.98
CA SER A 335 -13.86 1.18 -3.85
C SER A 335 -13.46 1.08 -5.33
N ALA A 336 -12.43 1.82 -5.74
CA ALA A 336 -11.92 1.81 -7.12
C ALA A 336 -11.41 0.42 -7.52
N ALA A 337 -10.63 -0.22 -6.65
CA ALA A 337 -10.11 -1.56 -6.88
C ALA A 337 -11.24 -2.60 -6.98
N LEU A 338 -12.20 -2.60 -6.05
CA LEU A 338 -13.31 -3.54 -6.06
C LEU A 338 -14.20 -3.36 -7.30
N GLN A 339 -14.48 -2.11 -7.71
CA GLN A 339 -15.24 -1.85 -8.94
C GLN A 339 -14.46 -2.27 -10.19
N GLY A 340 -13.14 -2.08 -10.22
CA GLY A 340 -12.28 -2.50 -11.35
C GLY A 340 -12.11 -4.02 -11.47
N LEU A 341 -12.24 -4.74 -10.36
CA LEU A 341 -12.09 -6.19 -10.27
C LEU A 341 -13.41 -6.96 -10.32
N LEU A 342 -14.54 -6.29 -10.58
CA LEU A 342 -15.82 -6.96 -10.74
C LEU A 342 -15.71 -8.02 -11.85
N PRO A 343 -16.17 -9.27 -11.61
CA PRO A 343 -16.13 -10.33 -12.61
C PRO A 343 -16.85 -9.99 -13.92
N TYR A 344 -17.92 -9.19 -13.83
CA TYR A 344 -18.73 -8.75 -14.96
C TYR A 344 -19.05 -7.26 -14.88
N ALA A 345 -19.52 -6.68 -15.97
CA ALA A 345 -19.93 -5.28 -16.02
C ALA A 345 -20.96 -4.95 -14.90
N PRO A 346 -20.80 -3.84 -14.16
CA PRO A 346 -21.69 -3.51 -13.03
C PRO A 346 -23.17 -3.47 -13.40
N LYS A 347 -23.48 -2.99 -14.62
CA LYS A 347 -24.85 -2.83 -15.15
C LYS A 347 -25.29 -3.96 -16.08
N THR A 348 -24.73 -5.17 -15.92
CA THR A 348 -25.17 -6.34 -16.69
C THR A 348 -26.65 -6.65 -16.41
N GLU A 349 -27.39 -7.05 -17.46
CA GLU A 349 -28.78 -7.50 -17.36
C GLU A 349 -28.89 -9.02 -17.17
N VAL A 350 -27.77 -9.75 -17.23
CA VAL A 350 -27.74 -11.21 -17.12
C VAL A 350 -27.82 -11.60 -15.63
N PRO A 351 -28.88 -12.30 -15.17
CA PRO A 351 -29.06 -12.59 -13.73
C PRO A 351 -27.91 -13.38 -13.10
N ALA A 352 -27.27 -14.28 -13.86
CA ALA A 352 -26.13 -15.04 -13.38
C ALA A 352 -24.89 -14.16 -13.15
N GLU A 353 -24.67 -13.15 -14.00
CA GLU A 353 -23.56 -12.21 -13.87
C GLU A 353 -23.79 -11.22 -12.71
N GLN A 354 -25.03 -10.76 -12.53
CA GLN A 354 -25.43 -9.96 -11.37
C GLN A 354 -25.18 -10.72 -10.06
N ALA A 355 -25.58 -11.99 -10.00
CA ALA A 355 -25.35 -12.85 -8.83
C ALA A 355 -23.85 -13.07 -8.57
N ALA A 356 -23.03 -13.21 -9.62
CA ALA A 356 -21.58 -13.36 -9.48
C ALA A 356 -20.92 -12.08 -8.96
N ASN A 357 -21.30 -10.91 -9.47
CA ASN A 357 -20.84 -9.61 -8.96
C ASN A 357 -21.24 -9.41 -7.50
N GLN A 358 -22.48 -9.75 -7.13
CA GLN A 358 -22.95 -9.67 -5.75
C GLN A 358 -22.19 -10.62 -4.82
N ALA A 359 -21.95 -11.87 -5.24
CA ALA A 359 -21.17 -12.83 -4.46
C ALA A 359 -19.71 -12.38 -4.27
N PHE A 360 -19.09 -11.84 -5.33
CA PHE A 360 -17.75 -11.26 -5.25
C PHE A 360 -17.70 -10.13 -4.21
N LEU A 361 -18.59 -9.16 -4.29
CA LEU A 361 -18.62 -8.03 -3.35
C LEU A 361 -18.97 -8.47 -1.93
N ALA A 362 -19.90 -9.42 -1.74
CA ALA A 362 -20.21 -9.99 -0.44
C ALA A 362 -18.97 -10.58 0.23
N SER A 363 -18.15 -11.35 -0.51
CA SER A 363 -16.91 -11.92 0.03
C SER A 363 -15.91 -10.85 0.50
N TRP A 364 -15.87 -9.70 -0.15
CA TRP A 364 -15.04 -8.56 0.27
C TRP A 364 -15.65 -7.80 1.44
N MET A 365 -16.97 -7.71 1.51
CA MET A 365 -17.65 -7.10 2.64
C MET A 365 -17.49 -7.95 3.92
N ASP A 366 -17.46 -9.27 3.82
CA ASP A 366 -17.12 -10.15 4.95
C ASP A 366 -15.76 -9.76 5.57
N ARG A 367 -14.77 -9.46 4.73
CA ARG A 367 -13.44 -9.00 5.18
C ARG A 367 -13.51 -7.64 5.86
N LEU A 368 -14.34 -6.73 5.37
CA LEU A 368 -14.47 -5.37 5.92
C LEU A 368 -15.35 -5.28 7.18
N MET A 369 -15.94 -6.38 7.67
CA MET A 369 -16.82 -6.34 8.85
C MET A 369 -16.17 -5.75 10.10
N SER A 370 -14.89 -6.06 10.34
CA SER A 370 -14.11 -5.54 11.49
C SER A 370 -13.38 -4.23 11.19
N SER A 371 -13.53 -3.69 9.98
CA SER A 371 -12.84 -2.47 9.56
C SER A 371 -13.47 -1.20 10.14
N ARG A 372 -12.84 -0.05 9.85
CA ARG A 372 -13.35 1.27 10.21
C ARG A 372 -14.43 1.79 9.25
N LEU A 373 -14.98 0.95 8.37
CA LEU A 373 -16.00 1.34 7.39
C LEU A 373 -17.19 2.04 8.04
N ALA A 374 -17.70 1.52 9.16
CA ALA A 374 -18.80 2.12 9.90
C ALA A 374 -18.43 3.49 10.51
N VAL A 375 -17.18 3.68 10.91
CA VAL A 375 -16.69 4.93 11.50
C VAL A 375 -16.62 6.02 10.45
N VAL A 376 -16.13 5.72 9.25
CA VAL A 376 -16.04 6.70 8.16
C VAL A 376 -17.39 7.06 7.54
N GLN A 377 -18.49 6.38 7.93
CA GLN A 377 -19.84 6.79 7.57
C GLN A 377 -20.41 7.90 8.47
N LEU A 378 -19.82 8.12 9.64
CA LEU A 378 -20.35 9.09 10.60
C LEU A 378 -20.15 10.50 10.02
N ALA A 379 -21.23 11.28 9.98
CA ALA A 379 -21.14 12.70 9.66
C ALA A 379 -20.25 13.38 10.69
N GLU A 380 -19.29 14.19 10.23
CA GLU A 380 -18.50 15.04 11.11
C GLU A 380 -19.44 16.05 11.78
N ARG A 381 -19.34 16.15 13.11
CA ARG A 381 -20.20 17.01 13.94
C ARG A 381 -19.64 18.40 14.09
#